data_AF-A0A8H6C3H9-F1
#
_entry.id   AF-A0A8H6C3H9-F1
#
_cell.length_a   1.000
_cell.length_b   1.000
_cell.length_c   1.000
_cell.angle_alpha   90.00
_cell.angle_beta   90.00
_cell.angle_gamma   90.00
#
_symmetry.space_group_name_H-M   'P 1'
#
loop_
_entity.id
_entity.type
_entity.pdbx_description
1 polymer ?
#
loop_
_entity_poly.entity_id
_entity_poly.type
_entity_poly.pdbx_seq_one_letter_code
_entity_poly.pdbx_strand_id
1 'polypeptide(L)'
;MWPGSEVPHIGPTDDFDRYNGSELLSSKVDRVMGWIDRESIETRPELILTYVPTIDQFGHKYGISGQNLTEALTYVDNFIDLMQQEIHKRNLDEIVNMIIVSDHGMAPTSNDRLLYLDDLVDLDKLSILMDGHYSKVTSHYHIYKVEDIPPEFQFGGEITAHKYNYRLAPIWILPDVGYSITTHKQMEDNGFQYKPKGVHGYNNTHLLMRAIFLGTGPYFRNKNLKVEPFANTEVYNLICDTLDIVPAPNNGSLPHEIWSQKLPDEWKDDLTFPNLPFQVEHIVRTNATYDLLWRKGDEAKIDPAPVQQISIRLNL
;
A
#
# COMPACT_ATOMS: atom_id res chain seq x y z
N MET A 1 -5.25 -14.54 -4.83
CA MET A 1 -4.34 -14.48 -3.66
C MET A 1 -4.75 -13.32 -2.77
N TRP A 2 -4.87 -13.54 -1.46
CA TRP A 2 -5.08 -12.48 -0.47
C TRP A 2 -4.58 -12.94 0.91
N PRO A 3 -3.96 -12.07 1.74
CA PRO A 3 -3.56 -12.46 3.09
C PRO A 3 -4.75 -13.04 3.88
N GLY A 4 -4.61 -14.27 4.37
CA GLY A 4 -5.67 -14.99 5.09
C GLY A 4 -6.53 -15.91 4.21
N SER A 5 -6.54 -15.77 2.88
CA SER A 5 -7.41 -16.58 2.00
C SER A 5 -7.03 -18.07 1.98
N GLU A 6 -5.78 -18.41 2.27
CA GLU A 6 -5.30 -19.81 2.30
C GLU A 6 -5.31 -20.41 3.72
N VAL A 7 -5.79 -19.69 4.73
CA VAL A 7 -5.85 -20.17 6.11
C VAL A 7 -7.02 -21.16 6.24
N PRO A 8 -6.77 -22.42 6.66
CA PRO A 8 -7.83 -23.42 6.79
C PRO A 8 -8.96 -22.94 7.70
N HIS A 9 -10.21 -23.18 7.27
CA HIS A 9 -11.44 -22.81 7.99
C HIS A 9 -11.68 -21.29 8.16
N ILE A 10 -10.85 -20.44 7.57
CA ILE A 10 -11.01 -18.98 7.57
C ILE A 10 -11.25 -18.46 6.16
N GLY A 11 -10.42 -18.89 5.20
CA GLY A 11 -10.59 -18.56 3.78
C GLY A 11 -11.66 -19.40 3.08
N PRO A 12 -11.94 -19.14 1.79
CA PRO A 12 -12.85 -19.95 0.99
C PRO A 12 -12.31 -21.38 0.83
N THR A 13 -13.20 -22.35 0.63
CA THR A 13 -12.85 -23.77 0.57
C THR A 13 -12.06 -24.14 -0.69
N ASP A 14 -12.53 -23.70 -1.86
CA ASP A 14 -11.99 -24.14 -3.16
C ASP A 14 -11.52 -22.97 -4.05
N ASP A 15 -12.04 -21.76 -3.84
CA ASP A 15 -11.80 -20.60 -4.70
C ASP A 15 -10.70 -19.69 -4.15
N PHE A 16 -9.48 -20.22 -4.07
CA PHE A 16 -8.31 -19.43 -3.73
C PHE A 16 -7.04 -19.93 -4.41
N ASP A 17 -6.09 -19.01 -4.53
CA ASP A 17 -4.72 -19.33 -4.87
C ASP A 17 -3.86 -19.30 -3.62
N ARG A 18 -2.98 -20.30 -3.51
CA ARG A 18 -1.85 -20.22 -2.57
C ARG A 18 -0.92 -19.09 -2.98
N TYR A 19 -0.25 -18.48 -2.01
CA TYR A 19 0.68 -17.40 -2.32
C TYR A 19 1.81 -17.87 -3.26
N ASN A 20 2.00 -17.15 -4.36
CA ASN A 20 3.11 -17.30 -5.28
C ASN A 20 3.53 -15.91 -5.77
N GLY A 21 4.60 -15.39 -5.16
CA GLY A 21 5.13 -14.06 -5.46
C GLY A 21 5.75 -13.90 -6.86
N SER A 22 5.91 -15.00 -7.61
CA SER A 22 6.48 -15.02 -8.96
C SER A 22 5.43 -15.25 -10.06
N GLU A 23 4.15 -15.32 -9.71
CA GLU A 23 3.08 -15.53 -10.69
C GLU A 23 2.93 -14.32 -11.63
N LEU A 24 2.83 -14.61 -12.93
CA LEU A 24 2.58 -13.59 -13.95
C LEU A 24 1.22 -12.92 -13.73
N LEU A 25 1.18 -11.59 -13.81
CA LEU A 25 -0.07 -10.84 -13.64
C LEU A 25 -1.12 -11.17 -14.70
N SER A 26 -0.71 -11.51 -15.93
CA SER A 26 -1.64 -11.99 -16.97
C SER A 26 -2.35 -13.27 -16.56
N SER A 27 -1.65 -14.22 -15.93
CA SER A 27 -2.26 -15.45 -15.42
C SER A 27 -3.25 -15.18 -14.29
N LYS A 28 -3.04 -14.11 -13.50
CA LYS A 28 -4.03 -13.64 -12.53
C LYS A 28 -5.28 -13.10 -13.21
N VAL A 29 -5.14 -12.33 -14.29
CA VAL A 29 -6.29 -11.88 -15.10
C VAL A 29 -7.08 -13.08 -15.61
N ASP A 30 -6.41 -14.04 -16.25
CA ASP A 30 -7.04 -15.24 -16.79
C ASP A 30 -7.85 -15.99 -15.72
N ARG A 31 -7.30 -16.07 -14.50
CA ARG A 31 -7.99 -16.73 -13.38
C ARG A 31 -9.20 -15.96 -12.89
N VAL A 32 -9.09 -14.64 -12.72
CA VAL A 32 -10.22 -13.78 -12.34
C VAL A 32 -11.33 -13.86 -13.39
N MET A 33 -10.98 -13.76 -14.67
CA MET A 33 -11.96 -13.88 -15.76
C MET A 33 -12.56 -15.28 -15.82
N GLY A 34 -11.78 -16.33 -15.57
CA GLY A 34 -12.29 -17.70 -15.46
C GLY A 34 -13.31 -17.88 -14.34
N TRP A 35 -13.17 -17.17 -13.22
CA TRP A 35 -14.19 -17.15 -12.17
C TRP A 35 -15.45 -16.37 -12.59
N ILE A 36 -15.29 -15.22 -13.24
CA ILE A 36 -16.39 -14.40 -13.78
C ILE A 36 -17.19 -15.18 -14.84
N ASP A 37 -16.51 -15.97 -15.67
CA ASP A 37 -17.09 -16.70 -16.81
C ASP A 37 -17.75 -18.02 -16.40
N ARG A 38 -17.80 -18.36 -15.11
CA ARG A 38 -18.50 -19.57 -14.64
C ARG A 38 -19.96 -19.59 -15.13
N GLU A 39 -20.35 -20.68 -15.79
CA GLU A 39 -21.68 -20.82 -16.39
C GLU A 39 -22.79 -20.79 -15.33
N SER A 40 -22.57 -21.46 -14.20
CA SER A 40 -23.52 -21.48 -13.08
C SER A 40 -23.40 -20.21 -12.25
N ILE A 41 -24.51 -19.46 -12.12
CA ILE A 41 -24.58 -18.29 -11.26
C ILE A 41 -24.34 -18.66 -9.79
N GLU A 42 -24.80 -19.84 -9.36
CA GLU A 42 -24.67 -20.33 -7.98
C GLU A 42 -23.22 -20.55 -7.54
N THR A 43 -22.32 -20.77 -8.50
CA THR A 43 -20.88 -20.99 -8.22
C THR A 43 -20.02 -19.83 -8.69
N ARG A 44 -20.60 -18.80 -9.29
CA ARG A 44 -19.88 -17.61 -9.72
C ARG A 44 -19.64 -16.71 -8.48
N PRO A 45 -18.38 -16.39 -8.14
CA PRO A 45 -18.12 -15.55 -6.97
C PRO A 45 -18.57 -14.11 -7.23
N GLU A 46 -19.20 -13.50 -6.22
CA GLU A 46 -19.63 -12.09 -6.24
C GLU A 46 -18.55 -11.14 -5.68
N LEU A 47 -17.62 -11.67 -4.87
CA LEU A 47 -16.43 -10.97 -4.40
C LEU A 47 -15.18 -11.71 -4.87
N ILE A 48 -14.34 -11.01 -5.64
CA ILE A 48 -13.05 -11.52 -6.11
C ILE A 48 -11.95 -10.62 -5.61
N LEU A 49 -10.98 -11.20 -4.89
CA LEU A 49 -9.83 -10.48 -4.34
C LEU A 49 -8.55 -10.93 -5.04
N THR A 50 -7.79 -9.96 -5.56
CA THR A 50 -6.49 -10.19 -6.20
C THR A 50 -5.41 -9.33 -5.59
N TYR A 51 -4.21 -9.90 -5.41
CA TYR A 51 -3.07 -9.27 -4.77
C TYR A 51 -1.86 -9.28 -5.71
N VAL A 52 -1.16 -8.14 -5.76
CA VAL A 52 -0.02 -7.88 -6.63
C VAL A 52 1.16 -7.36 -5.80
N PRO A 53 2.19 -8.17 -5.49
CA PRO A 53 3.29 -7.77 -4.62
C PRO A 53 4.37 -6.94 -5.32
N THR A 54 4.25 -6.71 -6.63
CA THR A 54 5.38 -6.30 -7.48
C THR A 54 5.98 -4.95 -7.10
N ILE A 55 5.14 -3.93 -6.86
CA ILE A 55 5.62 -2.57 -6.55
C ILE A 55 6.36 -2.56 -5.20
N ASP A 56 5.82 -3.24 -4.18
CA ASP A 56 6.47 -3.36 -2.87
C ASP A 56 7.84 -4.06 -2.99
N GLN A 57 7.88 -5.23 -3.65
CA GLN A 57 9.11 -5.98 -3.87
C GLN A 57 10.19 -5.14 -4.58
N PHE A 58 9.80 -4.38 -5.60
CA PHE A 58 10.70 -3.49 -6.32
C PHE A 58 11.12 -2.28 -5.49
N GLY A 59 10.21 -1.72 -4.67
CA GLY A 59 10.50 -0.65 -3.73
C GLY A 59 11.55 -1.06 -2.69
N HIS A 60 11.43 -2.25 -2.11
CA HIS A 60 12.44 -2.81 -1.21
C HIS A 60 13.78 -3.04 -1.91
N LYS A 61 13.75 -3.60 -3.13
CA LYS A 61 14.97 -4.03 -3.84
C LYS A 61 15.74 -2.86 -4.47
N TYR A 62 15.04 -1.91 -5.05
CA TYR A 62 15.63 -0.85 -5.89
C TYR A 62 15.39 0.57 -5.35
N GLY A 63 14.51 0.72 -4.35
CA GLY A 63 14.16 2.01 -3.77
C GLY A 63 12.91 2.62 -4.41
N ILE A 64 12.55 3.82 -3.94
CA ILE A 64 11.29 4.51 -4.28
C ILE A 64 11.35 5.37 -5.55
N SER A 65 12.37 5.19 -6.39
CA SER A 65 12.54 5.98 -7.61
C SER A 65 13.45 5.27 -8.62
N GLY A 66 13.43 5.73 -9.86
CA GLY A 66 14.31 5.24 -10.92
C GLY A 66 13.67 4.15 -11.79
N GLN A 67 14.41 3.75 -12.82
CA GLN A 67 13.88 2.95 -13.94
C GLN A 67 13.22 1.62 -13.49
N ASN A 68 13.81 0.89 -12.55
CA ASN A 68 13.24 -0.38 -12.07
C ASN A 68 11.84 -0.19 -11.47
N LEU A 69 11.64 0.87 -10.67
CA LEU A 69 10.33 1.16 -10.09
C LEU A 69 9.35 1.63 -11.18
N THR A 70 9.79 2.45 -12.13
CA THR A 70 8.98 2.87 -13.27
C THR A 70 8.49 1.67 -14.10
N GLU A 71 9.36 0.68 -14.34
CA GLU A 71 9.01 -0.55 -15.05
C GLU A 71 8.01 -1.39 -14.24
N ALA A 72 8.20 -1.52 -12.92
CA ALA A 72 7.25 -2.22 -12.04
C ALA A 72 5.88 -1.54 -12.01
N LEU A 73 5.83 -0.21 -11.91
CA LEU A 73 4.59 0.58 -11.97
C LEU A 73 3.90 0.39 -13.32
N THR A 74 4.64 0.45 -14.43
CA THR A 74 4.10 0.21 -15.77
C THR A 74 3.53 -1.19 -15.90
N TYR A 75 4.19 -2.20 -15.33
CA TYR A 75 3.73 -3.59 -15.37
C TYR A 75 2.43 -3.79 -14.58
N VAL A 76 2.28 -3.15 -13.41
CA VAL A 76 1.04 -3.20 -12.63
C VAL A 76 -0.08 -2.38 -13.29
N ASP A 77 0.23 -1.23 -13.90
CA ASP A 77 -0.76 -0.43 -14.65
C ASP A 77 -1.34 -1.24 -15.83
N ASN A 78 -0.48 -1.91 -16.60
CA ASN A 78 -0.91 -2.80 -17.69
C ASN A 78 -1.80 -3.95 -17.20
N PHE A 79 -1.59 -4.45 -15.98
CA PHE A 79 -2.47 -5.45 -15.38
C PHE A 79 -3.87 -4.90 -15.11
N ILE A 80 -3.96 -3.67 -14.59
CA ILE A 80 -5.23 -2.99 -14.32
C ILE A 80 -5.95 -2.68 -15.64
N ASP A 81 -5.23 -2.19 -16.66
CA ASP A 81 -5.77 -1.96 -18.01
C ASP A 81 -6.36 -3.25 -18.60
N LEU A 82 -5.59 -4.34 -18.54
CA LEU A 82 -6.03 -5.63 -19.07
C LEU A 82 -7.28 -6.16 -18.36
N MET A 83 -7.34 -6.04 -17.03
CA MET A 83 -8.53 -6.41 -16.26
C MET A 83 -9.78 -5.66 -16.75
N GLN A 84 -9.66 -4.36 -17.01
CA GLN A 84 -10.79 -3.54 -17.47
C GLN A 84 -11.19 -3.85 -18.91
N GLN A 85 -10.22 -4.05 -19.80
CA GLN A 85 -10.50 -4.48 -21.16
C GLN A 85 -11.27 -5.81 -21.18
N GLU A 86 -10.91 -6.76 -20.31
CA GLU A 86 -11.59 -8.05 -20.22
C GLU A 86 -13.01 -7.94 -19.65
N ILE A 87 -13.24 -7.04 -18.69
CA ILE A 87 -14.58 -6.70 -18.17
C ILE A 87 -15.44 -6.07 -19.29
N HIS A 88 -14.88 -5.09 -20.01
CA HIS A 88 -15.57 -4.39 -21.09
C HIS A 88 -15.96 -5.35 -22.23
N LYS A 89 -15.04 -6.24 -22.65
CA LYS A 89 -15.31 -7.26 -23.68
C LYS A 89 -16.48 -8.18 -23.32
N ARG A 90 -16.77 -8.35 -22.03
CA ARG A 90 -17.88 -9.16 -21.51
C ARG A 90 -19.17 -8.36 -21.30
N ASN A 91 -19.18 -7.07 -21.65
CA ASN A 91 -20.28 -6.13 -21.39
C ASN A 91 -20.64 -6.03 -19.89
N LEU A 92 -19.62 -6.05 -19.02
CA LEU A 92 -19.80 -6.05 -17.57
C LEU A 92 -19.60 -4.67 -16.93
N ASP A 93 -19.41 -3.60 -17.70
CA ASP A 93 -19.12 -2.25 -17.19
C ASP A 93 -20.21 -1.70 -16.25
N GLU A 94 -21.47 -2.04 -16.51
CA GLU A 94 -22.63 -1.61 -15.72
C GLU A 94 -22.98 -2.59 -14.59
N ILE A 95 -22.14 -3.62 -14.37
CA ILE A 95 -22.38 -4.71 -13.40
C ILE A 95 -21.25 -4.78 -12.39
N VAL A 96 -19.99 -4.72 -12.84
CA VAL A 96 -18.82 -4.94 -11.98
C VAL A 96 -18.37 -3.65 -11.32
N ASN A 97 -18.24 -3.69 -10.00
CA ASN A 97 -17.49 -2.69 -9.23
C ASN A 97 -16.03 -3.14 -9.11
N MET A 98 -15.10 -2.31 -9.54
CA MET A 98 -13.66 -2.52 -9.36
C MET A 98 -13.13 -1.51 -8.33
N ILE A 99 -12.54 -2.04 -7.26
CA ILE A 99 -11.90 -1.27 -6.19
C ILE A 99 -10.42 -1.60 -6.20
N ILE A 100 -9.59 -0.57 -6.35
CA ILE A 100 -8.13 -0.68 -6.36
C ILE A 100 -7.62 -0.03 -5.08
N VAL A 101 -6.88 -0.79 -4.30
CA VAL A 101 -6.29 -0.34 -3.03
C VAL A 101 -4.82 -0.70 -2.97
N SER A 102 -4.11 -0.06 -2.04
CA SER A 102 -2.84 -0.53 -1.53
C SER A 102 -2.93 -0.69 -0.02
N ASP A 103 -2.08 -1.54 0.54
CA ASP A 103 -1.90 -1.74 1.96
C ASP A 103 -1.13 -0.59 2.63
N HIS A 104 -0.10 -0.05 1.97
CA HIS A 104 0.74 1.03 2.51
C HIS A 104 1.59 1.72 1.43
N GLY A 105 2.20 2.84 1.80
CA GLY A 105 3.24 3.50 1.00
C GLY A 105 4.64 2.91 1.20
N MET A 106 5.68 3.67 0.85
CA MET A 106 7.10 3.27 0.95
C MET A 106 7.99 4.49 1.21
N ALA A 107 8.99 4.36 2.08
CA ALA A 107 9.96 5.40 2.38
C ALA A 107 11.40 4.97 2.03
N PRO A 108 12.29 5.91 1.67
CA PRO A 108 13.67 5.58 1.28
C PRO A 108 14.57 5.36 2.51
N THR A 109 15.53 4.44 2.38
CA THR A 109 16.53 4.17 3.42
C THR A 109 17.88 4.80 3.08
N SER A 110 18.77 4.93 4.08
CA SER A 110 20.17 5.34 3.88
C SER A 110 21.08 4.73 4.94
N ASN A 111 22.32 4.43 4.57
CA ASN A 111 23.37 4.04 5.54
C ASN A 111 23.68 5.17 6.54
N ASP A 112 23.41 6.42 6.20
CA ASP A 112 23.62 7.57 7.10
C ASP A 112 22.50 7.72 8.14
N ARG A 113 21.41 6.97 8.00
CA ARG A 113 20.21 7.05 8.83
C ARG A 113 19.88 5.68 9.42
N LEU A 114 20.88 5.08 10.07
CA LEU A 114 20.75 3.79 10.74
C LEU A 114 20.81 3.95 12.25
N LEU A 115 19.96 3.18 12.93
CA LEU A 115 19.93 3.03 14.36
C LEU A 115 20.33 1.60 14.70
N TYR A 116 21.43 1.44 15.44
CA TYR A 116 21.94 0.13 15.84
C TYR A 116 21.27 -0.30 17.14
N LEU A 117 20.41 -1.31 17.07
CA LEU A 117 19.64 -1.78 18.23
C LEU A 117 20.55 -2.19 19.40
N ASP A 118 21.70 -2.77 19.09
CA ASP A 118 22.76 -3.18 20.01
C ASP A 118 23.52 -2.00 20.66
N ASP A 119 23.39 -0.78 20.14
CA ASP A 119 23.80 0.46 20.83
C ASP A 119 22.67 1.05 21.66
N LEU A 120 21.42 0.90 21.20
CA LEU A 120 20.25 1.52 21.82
C LEU A 120 19.80 0.79 23.09
N VAL A 121 19.96 -0.53 23.12
CA VAL A 121 19.44 -1.39 24.19
C VAL A 121 20.55 -2.29 24.70
N ASP A 122 20.92 -2.09 25.95
CA ASP A 122 21.63 -3.11 26.71
C ASP A 122 20.63 -4.21 27.07
N LEU A 123 20.67 -5.33 26.32
CA LEU A 123 19.71 -6.42 26.45
C LEU A 123 19.70 -7.01 27.88
N ASP A 124 20.80 -6.88 28.62
CA ASP A 124 20.93 -7.37 30.00
C ASP A 124 20.21 -6.46 31.02
N LYS A 125 19.81 -5.24 30.62
CA LYS A 125 19.14 -4.23 31.48
C LYS A 125 17.67 -4.02 31.15
N LEU A 126 17.10 -4.78 30.21
CA LEU A 126 15.71 -4.65 29.78
C LEU A 126 14.68 -4.81 30.91
N SER A 127 15.01 -5.59 31.96
CA SER A 127 14.14 -5.79 33.12
C SER A 127 13.86 -4.51 33.90
N ILE A 128 14.75 -3.51 33.85
CA ILE A 128 14.62 -2.24 34.60
C ILE A 128 13.62 -1.29 33.91
N LEU A 129 13.41 -1.43 32.60
CA LEU A 129 12.51 -0.54 31.82
C LEU A 129 11.02 -0.84 32.04
N MET A 130 10.68 -1.96 32.68
CA MET A 130 9.29 -2.42 32.82
C MET A 130 8.52 -1.77 33.98
N ASP A 131 9.22 -1.21 34.99
CA ASP A 131 8.61 -0.82 36.28
C ASP A 131 8.09 0.64 36.39
N GLY A 132 8.02 1.43 35.30
CA GLY A 132 7.41 2.79 35.32
C GLY A 132 6.98 3.32 33.96
N HIS A 133 6.16 4.38 33.87
CA HIS A 133 5.85 5.04 32.58
C HIS A 133 7.15 5.49 31.91
N TYR A 134 7.44 4.97 30.73
CA TYR A 134 8.72 5.20 30.06
C TYR A 134 8.47 5.60 28.61
N SER A 135 8.54 6.90 28.38
CA SER A 135 8.67 7.47 27.05
C SER A 135 10.00 8.20 26.97
N LYS A 136 10.81 7.86 25.95
CA LYS A 136 12.05 8.58 25.66
C LYS A 136 12.05 8.98 24.19
N VAL A 137 12.09 10.28 23.97
CA VAL A 137 12.26 10.87 22.63
C VAL A 137 13.73 11.21 22.45
N THR A 138 14.33 10.71 21.37
CA THR A 138 15.69 11.08 20.96
C THR A 138 15.63 11.80 19.62
N SER A 139 16.78 12.17 19.05
CA SER A 139 16.79 13.00 17.84
C SER A 139 16.24 12.31 16.59
N HIS A 140 16.04 10.98 16.54
CA HIS A 140 15.62 10.25 15.33
C HIS A 140 14.73 9.02 15.59
N TYR A 141 14.33 8.79 16.84
CA TYR A 141 13.45 7.68 17.21
C TYR A 141 12.78 7.93 18.56
N HIS A 142 11.74 7.16 18.80
CA HIS A 142 10.98 7.17 20.03
C HIS A 142 10.99 5.78 20.67
N ILE A 143 11.11 5.72 22.00
CA ILE A 143 10.86 4.51 22.77
C ILE A 143 9.58 4.71 23.56
N TYR A 144 8.64 3.78 23.40
CA TYR A 144 7.38 3.76 24.14
C TYR A 144 7.20 2.41 24.82
N LYS A 145 6.58 2.43 26.00
CA LYS A 145 5.76 1.28 26.39
C LYS A 145 4.53 1.22 25.51
N VAL A 146 4.02 0.02 25.26
CA VAL A 146 2.82 -0.17 24.43
C VAL A 146 1.61 0.64 24.92
N GLU A 147 1.50 0.85 26.24
CA GLU A 147 0.45 1.65 26.87
C GLU A 147 0.64 3.17 26.67
N ASP A 148 1.87 3.61 26.43
CA ASP A 148 2.25 5.02 26.27
C ASP A 148 2.35 5.43 24.78
N ILE A 149 2.05 4.53 23.84
CA ILE A 149 2.04 4.85 22.40
C ILE A 149 0.95 5.89 22.14
N PRO A 150 1.24 6.96 21.36
CA PRO A 150 0.28 8.01 21.11
C PRO A 150 -1.04 7.49 20.48
N PRO A 151 -2.22 7.86 21.02
CA PRO A 151 -3.50 7.33 20.57
C PRO A 151 -3.80 7.52 19.07
N GLU A 152 -3.21 8.53 18.43
CA GLU A 152 -3.36 8.79 17.01
C GLU A 152 -2.80 7.68 16.10
N PHE A 153 -1.90 6.84 16.60
CA PHE A 153 -1.41 5.67 15.87
C PHE A 153 -2.48 4.57 15.79
N GLN A 154 -3.54 4.67 16.61
CA GLN A 154 -4.57 3.64 16.78
C GLN A 154 -3.95 2.25 17.05
N PHE A 155 -2.82 2.27 17.75
CA PHE A 155 -1.98 1.13 18.06
C PHE A 155 -1.44 1.26 19.47
N GLY A 156 -1.32 0.14 20.18
CA GLY A 156 -1.04 0.13 21.61
C GLY A 156 -2.28 0.46 22.44
N GLY A 157 -2.08 0.92 23.67
CA GLY A 157 -3.13 1.13 24.67
C GLY A 157 -3.05 0.14 25.84
N GLU A 158 -4.04 0.17 26.74
CA GLU A 158 -4.07 -0.77 27.86
C GLU A 158 -4.04 -2.20 27.34
N ILE A 159 -3.08 -3.01 27.81
CA ILE A 159 -2.95 -4.41 27.42
C ILE A 159 -4.29 -5.14 27.62
N THR A 160 -5.05 -4.81 28.66
CA THR A 160 -6.38 -5.39 28.93
C THR A 160 -7.47 -5.02 27.91
N ALA A 161 -7.30 -3.96 27.12
CA ALA A 161 -8.28 -3.47 26.15
C ALA A 161 -8.28 -4.25 24.82
N HIS A 162 -7.23 -5.04 24.52
CA HIS A 162 -7.11 -5.73 23.24
C HIS A 162 -7.28 -7.24 23.37
N LYS A 163 -8.20 -7.80 22.58
CA LYS A 163 -8.40 -9.27 22.47
C LYS A 163 -7.12 -10.03 22.09
N TYR A 164 -6.20 -9.37 21.39
CA TYR A 164 -4.94 -9.93 20.89
C TYR A 164 -3.70 -9.30 21.53
N ASN A 165 -3.84 -8.74 22.75
CA ASN A 165 -2.78 -8.09 23.50
C ASN A 165 -1.49 -8.91 23.67
N TYR A 166 -1.61 -10.23 23.75
CA TYR A 166 -0.49 -11.17 23.87
C TYR A 166 0.45 -11.17 22.66
N ARG A 167 0.06 -10.54 21.55
CA ARG A 167 0.89 -10.33 20.35
C ARG A 167 1.66 -9.01 20.38
N LEU A 168 1.37 -8.13 21.33
CA LEU A 168 2.02 -6.83 21.44
C LEU A 168 3.26 -6.95 22.32
N ALA A 169 4.42 -6.53 21.80
CA ALA A 169 5.60 -6.36 22.63
C ALA A 169 5.33 -5.25 23.66
N PRO A 170 5.85 -5.36 24.89
CA PRO A 170 5.63 -4.34 25.93
C PRO A 170 6.37 -3.04 25.65
N ILE A 171 7.48 -3.09 24.90
CA ILE A 171 8.33 -1.94 24.54
C ILE A 171 8.47 -1.88 23.03
N TRP A 172 8.33 -0.68 22.48
CA TRP A 172 8.45 -0.38 21.06
C TRP A 172 9.50 0.69 20.83
N ILE A 173 10.36 0.47 19.84
CA ILE A 173 11.30 1.47 19.33
C ILE A 173 10.80 1.86 17.94
N LEU A 174 10.31 3.09 17.82
CA LEU A 174 9.70 3.63 16.61
C LEU A 174 10.68 4.63 15.98
N PRO A 175 11.33 4.31 14.85
CA PRO A 175 12.20 5.24 14.16
C PRO A 175 11.41 6.34 13.45
N ASP A 176 12.00 7.52 13.31
CA ASP A 176 11.48 8.57 12.43
C ASP A 176 11.54 8.11 10.97
N VAL A 177 10.66 8.65 10.12
CA VAL A 177 10.62 8.24 8.70
C VAL A 177 11.95 8.50 8.01
N GLY A 178 12.44 7.47 7.32
CA GLY A 178 13.74 7.49 6.65
C GLY A 178 14.90 7.01 7.52
N TYR A 179 14.69 6.77 8.81
CA TYR A 179 15.59 6.00 9.67
C TYR A 179 15.20 4.52 9.68
N SER A 180 16.20 3.66 9.78
CA SER A 180 16.01 2.21 9.87
C SER A 180 16.74 1.64 11.07
N ILE A 181 16.12 0.67 11.74
CA ILE A 181 16.76 -0.09 12.82
C ILE A 181 17.47 -1.32 12.23
N THR A 182 18.71 -1.56 12.66
CA THR A 182 19.52 -2.73 12.30
C THR A 182 20.43 -3.12 13.47
N THR A 183 21.36 -4.04 13.26
CA THR A 183 22.43 -4.37 14.22
C THR A 183 23.79 -4.32 13.55
N HIS A 184 24.87 -4.14 14.32
CA HIS A 184 26.22 -4.17 13.75
C HIS A 184 26.47 -5.49 13.01
N LYS A 185 26.04 -6.61 13.61
CA LYS A 185 26.11 -7.93 12.98
C LYS A 185 25.39 -7.98 11.63
N GLN A 186 24.16 -7.46 11.53
CA GLN A 186 23.42 -7.44 10.25
C GLN A 186 24.12 -6.57 9.21
N MET A 187 24.74 -5.46 9.61
CA MET A 187 25.51 -4.62 8.70
C MET A 187 26.79 -5.31 8.22
N GLU A 188 27.53 -5.98 9.12
CA GLU A 188 28.69 -6.81 8.76
C GLU A 188 28.31 -7.91 7.78
N ASP A 189 27.26 -8.68 8.08
CA ASP A 189 26.75 -9.76 7.22
C ASP A 189 26.34 -9.26 5.83
N ASN A 190 25.93 -7.97 5.73
CA ASN A 190 25.53 -7.32 4.49
C ASN A 190 26.65 -6.48 3.83
N GLY A 191 27.90 -6.62 4.27
CA GLY A 191 29.04 -5.89 3.69
C GLY A 191 28.96 -4.38 3.90
N PHE A 192 28.46 -3.96 5.06
CA PHE A 192 28.23 -2.57 5.48
C PHE A 192 27.32 -1.78 4.53
N GLN A 193 26.39 -2.47 3.87
CA GLN A 193 25.38 -1.87 3.02
C GLN A 193 24.00 -2.25 3.53
N TYR A 194 23.26 -1.24 4.01
CA TYR A 194 21.89 -1.50 4.45
C TYR A 194 21.03 -1.92 3.25
N LYS A 195 20.28 -2.99 3.50
CA LYS A 195 19.25 -3.55 2.64
C LYS A 195 18.06 -3.81 3.56
N PRO A 196 16.84 -3.42 3.20
CA PRO A 196 16.36 -2.96 1.87
C PRO A 196 16.59 -1.46 1.55
N LYS A 197 16.32 -1.05 0.31
CA LYS A 197 16.44 0.34 -0.20
C LYS A 197 15.19 1.20 -0.01
N GLY A 198 14.05 0.55 0.18
CA GLY A 198 12.82 1.15 0.67
C GLY A 198 12.32 0.35 1.88
N VAL A 199 11.60 0.99 2.80
CA VAL A 199 10.90 0.33 3.92
C VAL A 199 9.58 1.04 4.21
N HIS A 200 8.72 0.39 4.97
CA HIS A 200 7.44 0.89 5.44
C HIS A 200 7.18 0.38 6.87
N GLY A 201 6.05 0.77 7.45
CA GLY A 201 5.69 0.44 8.84
C GLY A 201 5.94 1.56 9.85
N TYR A 202 6.17 2.78 9.37
CA TYR A 202 6.22 3.98 10.21
C TYR A 202 4.81 4.43 10.63
N ASN A 203 4.71 5.56 11.33
CA ASN A 203 3.44 6.21 11.64
C ASN A 203 2.55 6.33 10.38
N ASN A 204 1.33 5.80 10.47
CA ASN A 204 0.36 5.74 9.39
C ASN A 204 -0.16 7.13 8.95
N THR A 205 0.00 8.18 9.77
CA THR A 205 -0.36 9.55 9.37
C THR A 205 0.68 10.19 8.43
N HIS A 206 1.86 9.58 8.31
CA HIS A 206 2.94 10.13 7.51
C HIS A 206 2.66 9.98 6.01
N LEU A 207 2.96 11.03 5.21
CA LEU A 207 2.68 11.09 3.77
C LEU A 207 3.18 9.84 3.01
N LEU A 208 4.43 9.44 3.26
CA LEU A 208 5.04 8.28 2.60
C LEU A 208 4.42 6.93 2.99
N MET A 209 3.58 6.86 4.02
CA MET A 209 2.87 5.64 4.43
C MET A 209 1.44 5.59 3.87
N ARG A 210 0.96 6.66 3.22
CA ARG A 210 -0.37 6.66 2.59
C ARG A 210 -0.46 5.60 1.49
N ALA A 211 -1.65 5.04 1.39
CA ALA A 211 -2.02 4.07 0.36
C ALA A 211 -2.95 4.72 -0.67
N ILE A 212 -3.10 4.06 -1.82
CA ILE A 212 -4.07 4.45 -2.86
C ILE A 212 -5.44 3.84 -2.57
N PHE A 213 -6.48 4.54 -3.03
CA PHE A 213 -7.84 4.03 -3.14
C PHE A 213 -8.46 4.59 -4.43
N LEU A 214 -8.98 3.71 -5.29
CA LEU A 214 -9.73 4.07 -6.49
C LEU A 214 -10.95 3.15 -6.60
N GLY A 215 -12.09 3.70 -6.97
CA GLY A 215 -13.32 2.96 -7.23
C GLY A 215 -13.89 3.29 -8.61
N THR A 216 -14.35 2.27 -9.33
CA THR A 216 -15.08 2.42 -10.60
C THR A 216 -16.16 1.33 -10.72
N GLY A 217 -17.21 1.61 -11.48
CA GLY A 217 -18.37 0.72 -11.65
C GLY A 217 -19.70 1.36 -11.22
N PRO A 218 -20.82 0.61 -11.29
CA PRO A 218 -22.17 1.13 -11.09
C PRO A 218 -22.45 1.68 -9.68
N TYR A 219 -21.73 1.21 -8.67
CA TYR A 219 -21.81 1.76 -7.31
C TYR A 219 -21.17 3.16 -7.24
N PHE A 220 -20.07 3.38 -7.98
CA PHE A 220 -19.32 4.63 -8.04
C PHE A 220 -19.87 5.58 -9.12
N ARG A 221 -21.15 5.95 -8.99
CA ARG A 221 -21.96 6.66 -10.02
C ARG A 221 -21.36 7.96 -10.58
N ASN A 222 -20.55 8.67 -9.79
CA ASN A 222 -19.93 9.92 -10.20
C ASN A 222 -18.51 9.66 -10.70
N LYS A 223 -18.36 9.62 -12.04
CA LYS A 223 -17.03 9.57 -12.67
C LYS A 223 -16.20 10.77 -12.20
N ASN A 224 -14.97 10.51 -11.75
CA ASN A 224 -14.00 11.50 -11.26
C ASN A 224 -14.33 12.17 -9.92
N LEU A 225 -15.22 11.60 -9.10
CA LEU A 225 -15.42 12.10 -7.74
C LEU A 225 -14.13 11.94 -6.93
N LYS A 226 -13.61 13.05 -6.41
CA LYS A 226 -12.53 13.09 -5.43
C LYS A 226 -13.12 13.19 -4.02
N VAL A 227 -12.54 12.47 -3.07
CA VAL A 227 -12.94 12.49 -1.66
C VAL A 227 -11.72 12.73 -0.78
N GLU A 228 -11.96 13.30 0.41
CA GLU A 228 -10.91 13.46 1.43
C GLU A 228 -10.28 12.10 1.80
N PRO A 229 -9.00 12.08 2.23
CA PRO A 229 -8.37 10.86 2.72
C PRO A 229 -9.16 10.24 3.89
N PHE A 230 -9.31 8.92 3.87
CA PHE A 230 -9.99 8.15 4.91
C PHE A 230 -9.18 6.89 5.28
N ALA A 231 -9.49 6.30 6.45
CA ALA A 231 -8.80 5.11 6.93
C ALA A 231 -9.18 3.85 6.12
N ASN A 232 -8.24 2.93 5.90
CA ASN A 232 -8.52 1.70 5.15
C ASN A 232 -9.52 0.76 5.87
N THR A 233 -9.78 0.97 7.16
CA THR A 233 -10.81 0.28 7.95
C THR A 233 -12.21 0.51 7.39
N GLU A 234 -12.42 1.63 6.70
CA GLU A 234 -13.69 1.98 6.06
C GLU A 234 -14.01 1.10 4.83
N VAL A 235 -12.99 0.53 4.18
CA VAL A 235 -13.14 -0.24 2.94
C VAL A 235 -13.98 -1.50 3.15
N TYR A 236 -13.98 -2.09 4.34
CA TYR A 236 -14.81 -3.26 4.64
C TYR A 236 -16.30 -2.94 4.53
N ASN A 237 -16.77 -1.88 5.21
CA ASN A 237 -18.18 -1.47 5.15
C ASN A 237 -18.56 -1.02 3.74
N LEU A 238 -17.62 -0.40 3.01
CA LEU A 238 -17.83 -0.05 1.61
C LEU A 238 -18.10 -1.27 0.74
N ILE A 239 -17.26 -2.32 0.84
CA ILE A 239 -17.44 -3.57 0.09
C ILE A 239 -18.78 -4.21 0.46
N CYS A 240 -19.11 -4.28 1.75
CA CYS A 240 -20.39 -4.82 2.21
C CYS A 240 -21.59 -4.08 1.60
N ASP A 241 -21.56 -2.75 1.55
CA ASP A 241 -22.62 -1.93 0.96
C ASP A 241 -22.71 -2.13 -0.57
N THR A 242 -21.57 -2.33 -1.25
CA THR A 242 -21.58 -2.63 -2.70
C THR A 242 -22.22 -3.98 -3.03
N LEU A 243 -22.20 -4.92 -2.08
CA LEU A 243 -22.72 -6.28 -2.21
C LEU A 243 -24.11 -6.45 -1.56
N ASP A 244 -24.68 -5.39 -0.98
CA ASP A 244 -25.94 -5.43 -0.21
C ASP A 244 -25.93 -6.48 0.92
N ILE A 245 -24.79 -6.58 1.63
CA ILE A 245 -24.64 -7.49 2.78
C ILE A 245 -24.48 -6.72 4.09
N VAL A 246 -25.00 -7.30 5.18
CA VAL A 246 -24.86 -6.73 6.52
C VAL A 246 -23.43 -6.94 7.01
N PRO A 247 -22.66 -5.86 7.31
CA PRO A 247 -21.30 -5.99 7.80
C PRO A 247 -21.27 -6.60 9.20
N ALA A 248 -20.25 -7.42 9.48
CA ALA A 248 -19.94 -7.85 10.84
C ALA A 248 -19.43 -6.66 11.67
N PRO A 249 -19.48 -6.72 13.03
CA PRO A 249 -18.93 -5.65 13.87
C PRO A 249 -17.47 -5.36 13.55
N ASN A 250 -17.16 -4.10 13.26
CA ASN A 250 -15.84 -3.62 12.85
C ASN A 250 -15.62 -2.16 13.30
N ASN A 251 -14.46 -1.58 13.00
CA ASN A 251 -14.07 -0.23 13.42
C ASN A 251 -14.36 0.86 12.38
N GLY A 252 -14.89 0.51 11.20
CA GLY A 252 -15.27 1.47 10.18
C GLY A 252 -16.61 2.15 10.48
N SER A 253 -16.75 3.36 9.93
CA SER A 253 -17.97 4.14 9.84
C SER A 253 -18.86 3.71 8.65
N LEU A 254 -19.99 4.38 8.45
CA LEU A 254 -20.90 4.06 7.35
C LEU A 254 -20.40 4.67 6.02
N PRO A 255 -20.49 3.96 4.87
CA PRO A 255 -19.94 4.43 3.59
C PRO A 255 -20.41 5.81 3.13
N HIS A 256 -21.65 6.21 3.46
CA HIS A 256 -22.17 7.54 3.13
C HIS A 256 -21.36 8.70 3.74
N GLU A 257 -20.64 8.46 4.84
CA GLU A 257 -19.77 9.45 5.47
C GLU A 257 -18.57 9.76 4.57
N ILE A 258 -18.00 8.75 3.91
CA ILE A 258 -16.92 8.92 2.92
C ILE A 258 -17.43 9.75 1.74
N TRP A 259 -18.62 9.42 1.23
CA TRP A 259 -19.22 10.09 0.07
C TRP A 259 -19.64 11.54 0.33
N SER A 260 -19.80 11.92 1.59
CA SER A 260 -20.11 13.28 1.99
C SER A 260 -18.90 14.21 1.96
N GLN A 261 -17.69 13.66 2.06
CA GLN A 261 -16.42 14.41 2.15
C GLN A 261 -15.82 14.65 0.77
N LYS A 262 -16.57 15.35 -0.09
CA LYS A 262 -16.18 15.59 -1.48
C LYS A 262 -15.14 16.70 -1.59
N LEU A 263 -14.11 16.43 -2.37
CA LEU A 263 -13.12 17.43 -2.75
C LEU A 263 -13.56 18.15 -4.06
N PRO A 264 -13.12 19.41 -4.27
CA PRO A 264 -13.31 20.09 -5.55
C PRO A 264 -12.66 19.32 -6.71
N ASP A 265 -13.23 19.43 -7.92
CA ASP A 265 -12.72 18.74 -9.12
C ASP A 265 -11.26 19.15 -9.42
N GLU A 266 -10.92 20.41 -9.18
CA GLU A 266 -9.59 21.00 -9.36
C GLU A 266 -8.61 20.70 -8.23
N TRP A 267 -9.04 20.02 -7.16
CA TRP A 267 -8.20 19.75 -6.00
C TRP A 267 -6.93 18.96 -6.39
N LYS A 268 -5.83 19.34 -5.76
CA LYS A 268 -4.52 18.67 -5.83
C LYS A 268 -3.99 18.51 -4.41
N ASP A 269 -3.25 17.43 -4.19
CA ASP A 269 -2.50 17.25 -2.96
C ASP A 269 -1.27 18.17 -3.02
N ASP A 270 -1.30 19.29 -2.29
CA ASP A 270 -0.21 20.27 -2.24
C ASP A 270 0.93 19.82 -1.31
N LEU A 271 0.85 18.62 -0.71
CA LEU A 271 1.91 18.10 0.15
C LEU A 271 3.15 17.74 -0.66
N THR A 272 4.14 18.62 -0.61
CA THR A 272 5.49 18.35 -1.09
C THR A 272 6.29 17.65 0.01
N PHE A 273 6.81 16.46 -0.26
CA PHE A 273 7.83 15.89 0.61
C PHE A 273 9.16 16.64 0.37
N PRO A 274 9.91 17.04 1.41
CA PRO A 274 11.21 17.68 1.20
C PRO A 274 12.11 16.79 0.33
N ASN A 275 12.56 17.31 -0.80
CA ASN A 275 13.37 16.61 -1.81
C ASN A 275 12.68 15.47 -2.58
N LEU A 276 11.35 15.34 -2.51
CA LEU A 276 10.59 14.45 -3.39
C LEU A 276 9.37 15.22 -3.95
N PRO A 277 9.55 16.01 -5.03
CA PRO A 277 8.40 16.50 -5.77
C PRO A 277 7.70 15.28 -6.38
N PHE A 278 6.46 14.99 -5.98
CA PHE A 278 5.60 14.03 -6.67
C PHE A 278 5.20 14.61 -8.03
N GLN A 279 6.14 14.63 -8.97
CA GLN A 279 5.82 14.83 -10.39
C GLN A 279 5.31 13.50 -10.91
N VAL A 280 4.03 13.21 -10.74
CA VAL A 280 3.45 11.98 -11.32
C VAL A 280 3.40 12.06 -12.84
N GLU A 281 3.52 13.25 -13.43
CA GLU A 281 3.43 13.49 -14.88
C GLU A 281 4.50 12.77 -15.72
N HIS A 282 5.66 12.40 -15.14
CA HIS A 282 6.70 11.64 -15.85
C HIS A 282 6.63 10.12 -15.61
N ILE A 283 5.89 9.69 -14.58
CA ILE A 283 5.67 8.28 -14.22
C ILE A 283 4.43 7.76 -14.94
N VAL A 284 3.40 8.60 -14.98
CA VAL A 284 2.14 8.42 -15.68
C VAL A 284 2.40 8.82 -17.14
N ARG A 285 2.73 7.84 -17.99
CA ARG A 285 2.80 8.08 -19.44
C ARG A 285 1.45 8.64 -19.91
N THR A 286 1.46 9.37 -21.02
CA THR A 286 0.25 9.59 -21.82
C THR A 286 -0.48 8.24 -21.98
N ASN A 287 -1.74 8.17 -21.51
CA ASN A 287 -2.60 6.98 -21.47
C ASN A 287 -2.34 5.95 -20.34
N ALA A 288 -1.76 6.33 -19.20
CA ALA A 288 -1.85 5.45 -18.02
C ALA A 288 -3.31 5.16 -17.69
N THR A 289 -3.59 3.97 -17.14
CA THR A 289 -4.94 3.56 -16.75
C THR A 289 -5.56 4.56 -15.79
N TYR A 290 -4.75 5.13 -14.90
CA TYR A 290 -5.16 6.23 -14.04
C TYR A 290 -5.71 7.44 -14.82
N ASP A 291 -4.99 7.91 -15.83
CA ASP A 291 -5.38 9.07 -16.63
C ASP A 291 -6.62 8.78 -17.49
N LEU A 292 -6.71 7.58 -18.07
CA LEU A 292 -7.84 7.18 -18.92
C LEU A 292 -9.17 7.10 -18.16
N LEU A 293 -9.11 6.77 -16.88
CA LEU A 293 -10.30 6.50 -16.07
C LEU A 293 -10.66 7.63 -15.12
N TRP A 294 -9.67 8.41 -14.66
CA TRP A 294 -9.86 9.39 -13.60
C TRP A 294 -9.34 10.80 -13.91
N ARG A 295 -8.72 11.07 -15.08
CA ARG A 295 -8.30 12.43 -15.49
C ARG A 295 -9.06 12.93 -16.72
N LYS A 296 -9.82 14.02 -16.58
CA LYS A 296 -10.49 14.69 -17.71
C LYS A 296 -9.50 15.52 -18.53
N GLY A 297 -9.70 15.53 -19.85
CA GLY A 297 -8.81 16.11 -20.87
C GLY A 297 -8.22 17.49 -20.58
N ASP A 298 -6.90 17.58 -20.78
CA ASP A 298 -6.30 18.26 -21.91
C ASP A 298 -5.12 17.36 -22.34
N GLU A 299 -4.81 17.28 -23.63
CA GLU A 299 -3.58 16.64 -24.11
C GLU A 299 -2.44 17.07 -23.17
N ALA A 300 -1.79 16.11 -22.51
CA ALA A 300 -0.65 16.38 -21.67
C ALA A 300 0.32 17.23 -22.50
N LYS A 301 0.40 18.53 -22.21
CA LYS A 301 1.34 19.42 -22.89
C LYS A 301 2.72 18.97 -22.44
N ILE A 302 3.31 18.10 -23.25
CA ILE A 302 4.68 17.67 -23.17
C ILE A 302 5.51 18.93 -23.33
N ASP A 303 6.21 19.36 -22.26
CA ASP A 303 7.42 20.12 -22.43
C ASP A 303 8.50 19.09 -22.85
N PRO A 304 9.01 19.13 -24.10
CA PRO A 304 10.01 18.18 -24.53
C PRO A 304 11.32 18.53 -23.84
N ALA A 305 11.55 17.98 -22.64
CA ALA A 305 12.87 18.00 -22.06
C ALA A 305 13.84 17.26 -23.01
N PRO A 306 15.03 17.81 -23.27
CA PRO A 306 15.84 17.42 -24.41
C PRO A 306 16.37 16.00 -24.24
N VAL A 307 16.17 15.20 -25.29
CA VAL A 307 16.81 13.90 -25.48
C VAL A 307 18.33 14.12 -25.48
N GLN A 308 18.99 13.88 -24.33
CA GLN A 308 20.43 13.60 -24.34
C GLN A 308 20.62 12.17 -24.82
N GLN A 309 20.84 12.06 -26.13
CA GLN A 309 21.38 10.90 -26.80
C GLN A 309 22.79 10.63 -26.22
N ILE A 310 22.91 9.75 -25.24
CA ILE A 310 24.21 9.21 -24.84
C ILE A 310 24.52 8.06 -25.79
N SER A 311 25.20 8.38 -26.91
CA SER A 311 25.83 7.36 -27.75
C SER A 311 27.08 6.85 -27.03
N ILE A 312 27.10 5.57 -26.66
CA ILE A 312 28.34 4.89 -26.26
C ILE A 312 28.95 4.30 -27.53
N ARG A 313 30.01 4.94 -28.04
CA ARG A 313 30.91 4.33 -29.03
C ARG A 313 31.87 3.40 -28.28
N LEU A 314 31.83 2.12 -28.61
CA LEU A 314 32.90 1.18 -28.31
C LEU A 314 34.09 1.49 -29.23
N ASN A 315 35.25 1.76 -28.65
CA ASN A 315 36.53 1.63 -29.34
C ASN A 315 37.25 0.42 -28.75
N LEU A 316 37.70 -0.45 -29.65
CA LEU A 316 38.50 -1.66 -29.41
C LEU A 316 39.74 -1.39 -28.55
#